data_AF-A0AAW6J087-F1
#
_entry.id   AF-A0AAW6J087-F1
#
_cell.length_a   1.000
_cell.length_b   1.000
_cell.length_c   1.000
_cell.angle_alpha   90.00
_cell.angle_beta   90.00
_cell.angle_gamma   90.00
#
_symmetry.space_group_name_H-M   'P 1'
#
loop_
_entity.id
_entity.type
_entity.pdbx_description
1 polymer ?
#
loop_
_entity_poly.entity_id
_entity_poly.type
_entity_poly.pdbx_seq_one_letter_code
_entity_poly.pdbx_strand_id
1 'polypeptide(L)'
;MLFNFIRKLFNKPAANTVQVENKINYQEEASSMAEPTPFNEKLFEHFSKLSMHDGQLPLHLYHGGAYKPGLPVKGTLWLSDNYDEAYSYANFGSSSIRDLEPIVFKAQPKKNLKLLSFPGNHVEILKKVYGGAWSHSQLHKDIVQIYNAGKLDFDGFYRPRTNEYFIINVEENLEFIGEQCIKD
;
A
#
# COMPACT_ATOMS: atom_id res chain seq x y z
N MET A 1 2.18 -32.66 -11.25
CA MET A 1 2.27 -32.51 -9.78
C MET A 1 2.66 -31.09 -9.34
N LEU A 2 2.16 -30.03 -10.00
CA LEU A 2 2.40 -28.63 -9.62
C LEU A 2 1.12 -27.95 -9.08
N PHE A 3 -0.06 -28.41 -9.53
CA PHE A 3 -1.38 -27.93 -9.11
C PHE A 3 -1.77 -28.26 -7.65
N ASN A 4 -1.11 -29.23 -7.00
CA ASN A 4 -1.42 -29.60 -5.62
C ASN A 4 -0.67 -28.74 -4.57
N PHE A 5 0.33 -27.95 -4.98
CA PHE A 5 1.09 -27.12 -4.05
C PHE A 5 0.36 -25.78 -3.78
N ILE A 6 -0.24 -25.19 -4.82
CA ILE A 6 -1.03 -23.95 -4.71
C ILE A 6 -2.26 -24.17 -3.82
N ARG A 7 -2.93 -25.33 -3.95
CA ARG A 7 -4.13 -25.66 -3.15
C ARG A 7 -3.86 -25.83 -1.65
N LYS A 8 -2.61 -26.10 -1.24
CA LYS A 8 -2.22 -26.26 0.17
C LYS A 8 -1.95 -24.93 0.88
N LEU A 9 -1.72 -23.83 0.16
CA LEU A 9 -1.60 -22.50 0.77
C LEU A 9 -2.96 -21.90 1.13
N PHE A 10 -4.03 -22.30 0.44
CA PHE A 10 -5.38 -21.76 0.64
C PHE A 10 -6.32 -22.63 1.51
N ASN A 11 -5.90 -23.84 1.90
CA ASN A 11 -6.68 -24.72 2.79
C ASN A 11 -6.04 -24.83 4.18
N LYS A 12 -5.98 -23.70 4.90
CA LYS A 12 -5.99 -23.74 6.36
C LYS A 12 -7.24 -23.02 6.86
N PRO A 13 -8.00 -23.61 7.80
CA PRO A 13 -9.16 -22.95 8.36
C PRO A 13 -8.71 -21.64 9.02
N ALA A 14 -9.50 -20.59 8.80
CA ALA A 14 -9.33 -19.28 9.40
C ALA A 14 -9.42 -19.38 10.93
N ALA A 15 -8.30 -19.68 11.56
CA ALA A 15 -8.10 -19.49 12.99
C ALA A 15 -7.44 -18.13 13.18
N ASN A 16 -8.28 -17.11 13.11
CA ASN A 16 -8.28 -15.88 13.90
C ASN A 16 -9.06 -14.84 13.11
N THR A 17 -10.25 -14.59 13.62
CA THR A 17 -11.12 -13.46 13.34
C THR A 17 -10.32 -12.17 13.49
N VAL A 18 -9.56 -11.80 12.46
CA VAL A 18 -9.09 -10.43 12.28
C VAL A 18 -10.34 -9.66 11.90
N GLN A 19 -10.94 -9.00 12.89
CA GLN A 19 -11.92 -7.96 12.61
C GLN A 19 -11.26 -6.99 11.64
N VAL A 20 -11.72 -7.05 10.39
CA VAL A 20 -11.31 -6.13 9.34
C VAL A 20 -11.93 -4.80 9.71
N GLU A 21 -11.23 -4.01 10.51
CA GLU A 21 -11.50 -2.58 10.64
C GLU A 21 -11.11 -1.89 9.33
N ASN A 22 -11.98 -2.04 8.33
CA ASN A 22 -11.97 -1.19 7.14
C ASN A 22 -12.50 0.20 7.53
N LYS A 23 -11.63 1.01 8.13
CA LYS A 23 -11.76 2.47 8.14
C LYS A 23 -10.84 3.04 7.07
N ILE A 24 -11.19 2.85 5.81
CA ILE A 24 -10.61 3.60 4.69
C ILE A 24 -11.48 4.84 4.51
N ASN A 25 -11.26 5.84 5.38
CA ASN A 25 -11.45 7.24 5.07
C ASN A 25 -10.84 8.06 6.22
N TYR A 26 -9.67 8.65 5.99
CA TYR A 26 -9.16 9.70 6.86
C TYR A 26 -8.86 10.91 5.97
N GLN A 27 -9.88 11.74 5.77
CA GLN A 27 -9.67 13.17 5.66
C GLN A 27 -9.37 13.66 7.07
N GLU A 28 -8.10 13.94 7.37
CA GLU A 28 -7.78 14.93 8.40
C GLU A 28 -7.15 16.12 7.69
N GLU A 29 -7.87 17.23 7.75
CA GLU A 29 -7.45 18.54 7.29
C GLU A 29 -6.14 18.91 7.98
N ALA A 30 -5.18 19.39 7.19
CA ALA A 30 -3.99 20.04 7.71
C ALA A 30 -4.43 21.27 8.52
N SER A 31 -4.24 21.23 9.83
CA SER A 31 -4.37 22.42 10.66
C SER A 31 -3.39 22.42 11.82
N SER A 32 -2.73 23.58 11.95
CA SER A 32 -1.93 24.05 13.07
C SER A 32 -0.51 23.49 13.20
N MET A 33 0.43 24.39 13.54
CA MET A 33 1.81 24.10 13.94
C MET A 33 1.84 23.25 15.22
N ALA A 34 1.49 21.97 15.09
CA ALA A 34 1.65 20.98 16.15
C ALA A 34 3.13 20.59 16.25
N GLU A 35 3.59 20.35 17.47
CA GLU A 35 4.88 19.69 17.71
C GLU A 35 5.00 18.45 16.80
N PRO A 36 6.20 18.15 16.25
CA PRO A 36 6.35 17.02 15.35
C PRO A 36 5.83 15.77 16.05
N THR A 37 4.80 15.17 15.47
CA THR A 37 4.20 13.97 16.05
C THR A 37 5.29 12.90 16.14
N PRO A 38 5.54 12.32 17.33
CA PRO A 38 6.59 11.32 17.48
C PRO A 38 6.31 10.16 16.51
N PHE A 39 7.32 9.82 15.70
CA PHE A 39 7.25 8.69 14.77
C PHE A 39 7.94 7.47 15.37
N ASN A 40 7.69 6.30 14.78
CA ASN A 40 8.29 5.04 15.22
C ASN A 40 9.79 4.99 14.87
N GLU A 41 10.65 5.32 15.83
CA GLU A 41 12.12 5.34 15.66
C GLU A 41 12.70 4.00 15.18
N LYS A 42 12.15 2.86 15.62
CA LYS A 42 12.62 1.54 15.16
C LYS A 42 12.29 1.30 13.68
N LEU A 43 11.11 1.78 13.25
CA LEU A 43 10.71 1.70 11.85
C LEU A 43 11.58 2.61 10.98
N PHE A 44 11.84 3.83 11.45
CA PHE A 44 12.77 4.75 10.80
C PHE A 44 14.18 4.15 10.69
N GLU A 45 14.71 3.57 11.77
CA GLU A 45 16.03 2.92 11.76
C GLU A 45 16.07 1.76 10.76
N HIS A 46 14.98 1.00 10.65
CA HIS A 46 14.85 -0.05 9.66
C HIS A 46 14.86 0.52 8.23
N PHE A 47 14.03 1.52 7.94
CA PHE A 47 13.96 2.15 6.61
C PHE A 47 15.27 2.80 6.20
N SER A 48 15.99 3.43 7.13
CA SER A 48 17.29 4.06 6.88
C SER A 48 18.38 3.08 6.42
N LYS A 49 18.18 1.78 6.66
CA LYS A 49 19.10 0.71 6.25
C LYS A 49 18.71 0.08 4.90
N LEU A 50 17.55 0.43 4.35
CA LEU A 50 17.10 -0.09 3.06
C LEU A 50 17.85 0.61 1.92
N SER A 51 18.10 -0.14 0.84
CA SER A 51 18.69 0.42 -0.37
C SER A 51 17.62 1.07 -1.24
N MET A 52 18.00 2.09 -2.01
CA MET A 52 17.13 2.59 -3.08
C MET A 52 17.02 1.55 -4.20
N HIS A 53 15.82 1.41 -4.74
CA HIS A 53 15.57 0.68 -5.97
C HIS A 53 16.20 1.43 -7.14
N ASP A 54 17.03 0.72 -7.89
CA ASP A 54 17.77 1.20 -9.06
C ASP A 54 17.17 0.69 -10.39
N GLY A 55 16.10 -0.10 -10.32
CA GLY A 55 15.41 -0.63 -11.49
C GLY A 55 14.57 0.43 -12.20
N GLN A 56 14.28 0.16 -13.47
CA GLN A 56 13.38 0.98 -14.25
C GLN A 56 11.95 0.80 -13.72
N LEU A 57 11.30 1.92 -13.39
CA LEU A 57 9.89 1.91 -13.01
C LEU A 57 9.03 1.44 -14.19
N PRO A 58 8.00 0.61 -13.93
CA PRO A 58 6.98 0.30 -14.91
C PRO A 58 6.34 1.57 -15.46
N LEU A 59 6.06 1.58 -16.77
CA LEU A 59 5.33 2.68 -17.41
C LEU A 59 3.94 2.86 -16.79
N HIS A 60 3.31 1.73 -16.43
CA HIS A 60 1.98 1.72 -15.84
C HIS A 60 1.99 0.90 -14.56
N LEU A 61 1.26 1.41 -13.57
CA LEU A 61 0.97 0.76 -12.31
C LEU A 61 -0.54 0.66 -12.14
N TYR A 62 -0.99 -0.40 -11.48
CA TYR A 62 -2.40 -0.73 -11.32
C TYR A 62 -2.75 -0.89 -9.85
N HIS A 63 -3.90 -0.36 -9.45
CA HIS A 63 -4.43 -0.52 -8.11
C HIS A 63 -5.87 -1.00 -8.19
N GLY A 64 -6.19 -2.12 -7.53
CA GLY A 64 -7.56 -2.58 -7.35
C GLY A 64 -8.05 -2.34 -5.94
N GLY A 65 -9.28 -1.83 -5.81
CA GLY A 65 -9.99 -1.80 -4.54
C GLY A 65 -11.42 -1.31 -4.68
N ALA A 66 -12.11 -1.19 -3.55
CA ALA A 66 -13.47 -0.65 -3.50
C ALA A 66 -13.45 0.87 -3.31
N TYR A 67 -14.00 1.62 -4.26
CA TYR A 67 -13.94 3.08 -4.29
C TYR A 67 -15.29 3.69 -4.66
N LYS A 68 -15.50 4.93 -4.21
CA LYS A 68 -16.60 5.74 -4.71
C LYS A 68 -16.22 6.27 -6.11
N PRO A 69 -17.00 6.00 -7.16
CA PRO A 69 -16.68 6.46 -8.51
C PRO A 69 -16.52 7.98 -8.60
N GLY A 70 -15.54 8.42 -9.40
CA GLY A 70 -15.29 9.84 -9.67
C GLY A 70 -14.66 10.63 -8.52
N LEU A 71 -14.33 10.00 -7.38
CA LEU A 71 -13.55 10.66 -6.33
C LEU A 71 -12.04 10.48 -6.58
N PRO A 72 -11.23 11.52 -6.33
CA PRO A 72 -9.78 11.40 -6.45
C PRO A 72 -9.22 10.46 -5.38
N VAL A 73 -8.32 9.57 -5.78
CA VAL A 73 -7.55 8.74 -4.85
C VAL A 73 -6.36 9.52 -4.32
N LYS A 74 -6.18 9.52 -2.99
CA LYS A 74 -5.17 10.33 -2.28
C LYS A 74 -4.46 9.52 -1.20
N GLY A 75 -3.30 10.00 -0.77
CA GLY A 75 -2.55 9.44 0.34
C GLY A 75 -1.64 8.30 -0.10
N THR A 76 -1.92 7.08 0.36
CA THR A 76 -1.02 5.92 0.18
C THR A 76 -1.70 4.79 -0.57
N LEU A 77 -0.99 4.12 -1.48
CA LEU A 77 -1.52 2.99 -2.26
C LEU A 77 -0.51 1.88 -2.46
N TRP A 78 -1.03 0.65 -2.49
CA TRP A 78 -0.34 -0.51 -3.03
C TRP A 78 -0.69 -0.68 -4.51
N LEU A 79 0.30 -0.82 -5.37
CA LEU A 79 0.15 -1.00 -6.81
C LEU A 79 0.97 -2.19 -7.30
N SER A 80 0.53 -2.79 -8.40
CA SER A 80 1.25 -3.81 -9.16
C SER A 80 1.51 -3.31 -10.59
N ASP A 81 2.55 -3.81 -11.24
CA ASP A 81 2.74 -3.62 -12.69
C ASP A 81 1.88 -4.59 -13.53
N ASN A 82 1.17 -5.51 -12.86
CA ASN A 82 0.29 -6.48 -13.46
C ASN A 82 -1.19 -6.13 -13.20
N TYR A 83 -1.94 -5.93 -14.29
CA TYR A 83 -3.37 -5.67 -14.23
C TYR A 83 -4.17 -6.80 -13.57
N ASP A 84 -3.87 -8.07 -13.89
CA ASP A 84 -4.65 -9.21 -13.38
C ASP A 84 -4.48 -9.37 -11.87
N GLU A 85 -3.29 -9.04 -11.36
CA GLU A 85 -3.03 -9.02 -9.92
C GLU A 85 -3.85 -7.91 -9.26
N ALA A 86 -3.81 -6.68 -9.77
CA ALA A 86 -4.63 -5.59 -9.27
C ALA A 86 -6.13 -5.90 -9.35
N TYR A 87 -6.59 -6.51 -10.44
CA TYR A 87 -7.97 -6.96 -10.62
C TYR A 87 -8.41 -7.94 -9.52
N SER A 88 -7.54 -8.87 -9.10
CA SER A 88 -7.83 -9.80 -8.01
C SER A 88 -8.11 -9.12 -6.66
N TYR A 89 -7.58 -7.89 -6.48
CA TYR A 89 -7.82 -7.05 -5.31
C TYR A 89 -9.00 -6.08 -5.47
N ALA A 90 -9.56 -5.88 -6.67
CA ALA A 90 -10.66 -4.93 -6.91
C ALA A 90 -11.89 -5.23 -6.04
N ASN A 91 -12.17 -6.52 -5.82
CA ASN A 91 -13.28 -6.98 -4.99
C ASN A 91 -12.96 -7.04 -3.49
N PHE A 92 -11.73 -6.69 -3.10
CA PHE A 92 -11.34 -6.70 -1.70
C PHE A 92 -12.00 -5.52 -0.97
N GLY A 93 -12.98 -5.81 -0.11
CA GLY A 93 -13.69 -4.83 0.72
C GLY A 93 -15.01 -4.29 0.15
N SER A 94 -15.34 -4.55 -1.13
CA SER A 94 -16.55 -4.03 -1.78
C SER A 94 -17.85 -4.61 -1.20
N SER A 95 -17.83 -5.87 -0.75
CA SER A 95 -19.02 -6.57 -0.22
C SER A 95 -19.60 -6.00 1.07
N SER A 96 -18.87 -5.11 1.77
CA SER A 96 -19.26 -4.58 3.07
C SER A 96 -19.84 -3.14 3.05
N ILE A 97 -19.72 -2.40 1.94
CA ILE A 97 -20.09 -0.98 1.87
C ILE A 97 -20.87 -0.71 0.57
N ARG A 98 -22.16 -0.35 0.69
CA ARG A 98 -23.10 -0.24 -0.44
C ARG A 98 -22.75 0.79 -1.51
N ASP A 99 -21.97 1.82 -1.16
CA ASP A 99 -21.67 2.96 -2.04
C ASP A 99 -20.28 2.87 -2.69
N LEU A 100 -19.59 1.74 -2.55
CA LEU A 100 -18.29 1.50 -3.17
C LEU A 100 -18.43 0.50 -4.32
N GLU A 101 -17.84 0.87 -5.45
CA GLU A 101 -17.71 -0.01 -6.61
C GLU A 101 -16.30 -0.62 -6.63
N PRO A 102 -16.15 -1.89 -7.03
CA PRO A 102 -14.84 -2.46 -7.27
C PRO A 102 -14.24 -1.79 -8.53
N ILE A 103 -13.14 -1.08 -8.36
CA ILE A 103 -12.48 -0.32 -9.42
C ILE A 103 -11.02 -0.77 -9.53
N VAL A 104 -10.55 -0.93 -10.76
CA VAL A 104 -9.12 -0.99 -11.08
C VAL A 104 -8.70 0.34 -11.66
N PHE A 105 -7.80 1.02 -10.98
CA PHE A 105 -7.14 2.23 -11.45
C PHE A 105 -5.89 1.88 -12.23
N LYS A 106 -5.65 2.66 -13.29
CA LYS A 106 -4.39 2.69 -14.02
C LYS A 106 -3.70 4.03 -13.77
N ALA A 107 -2.46 3.98 -13.33
CA ALA A 107 -1.65 5.15 -13.02
C ALA A 107 -0.29 5.08 -13.73
N GLN A 108 0.34 6.23 -13.88
CA GLN A 108 1.73 6.36 -14.29
C GLN A 108 2.50 7.29 -13.33
N PRO A 109 3.80 7.07 -13.10
CA PRO A 109 4.61 7.99 -12.32
C PRO A 109 4.69 9.38 -12.97
N LYS A 110 4.52 10.45 -12.19
CA LYS A 110 4.70 11.85 -12.65
C LYS A 110 6.18 12.26 -12.73
N LYS A 111 7.02 11.53 -12.01
CA LYS A 111 8.46 11.76 -11.86
C LYS A 111 9.16 10.43 -11.62
N ASN A 112 10.50 10.45 -11.61
CA ASN A 112 11.27 9.31 -11.15
C ASN A 112 11.08 9.16 -9.63
N LEU A 113 10.42 8.06 -9.22
CA LEU A 113 10.11 7.79 -7.82
C LEU A 113 11.34 7.24 -7.10
N LYS A 114 11.63 7.77 -5.91
CA LYS A 114 12.66 7.27 -4.99
C LYS A 114 12.08 6.16 -4.12
N LEU A 115 12.23 4.90 -4.55
CA LEU A 115 11.64 3.77 -3.84
C LEU A 115 12.67 3.07 -2.97
N LEU A 116 12.36 2.90 -1.68
CA LEU A 116 13.12 2.04 -0.80
C LEU A 116 12.80 0.57 -1.11
N SER A 117 13.81 -0.24 -1.40
CA SER A 117 13.63 -1.67 -1.60
C SER A 117 13.38 -2.34 -0.25
N PHE A 118 12.21 -2.94 -0.08
CA PHE A 118 11.82 -3.68 1.11
C PHE A 118 11.95 -5.19 0.85
N PRO A 119 13.11 -5.80 1.16
CA PRO A 119 13.34 -7.21 0.89
C PRO A 119 12.61 -8.11 1.92
N GLY A 120 12.24 -9.31 1.48
CA GLY A 120 11.76 -10.38 2.36
C GLY A 120 10.26 -10.33 2.68
N ASN A 121 9.88 -10.95 3.80
CA ASN A 121 8.50 -11.01 4.26
C ASN A 121 8.20 -9.82 5.17
N HIS A 122 7.49 -8.82 4.64
CA HIS A 122 7.15 -7.60 5.38
C HIS A 122 6.40 -7.90 6.68
N VAL A 123 5.53 -8.92 6.73
CA VAL A 123 4.78 -9.25 7.95
C VAL A 123 5.70 -9.67 9.10
N GLU A 124 6.69 -10.51 8.81
CA GLU A 124 7.66 -10.98 9.81
C GLU A 124 8.62 -9.88 10.22
N ILE A 125 9.06 -9.05 9.28
CA ILE A 125 9.96 -7.92 9.53
C ILE A 125 9.27 -6.89 10.41
N LEU A 126 8.06 -6.47 10.03
CA LEU A 126 7.28 -5.50 10.79
C LEU A 126 6.92 -6.03 12.18
N LYS A 127 6.57 -7.32 12.32
CA LYS A 127 6.38 -7.92 13.65
C LYS A 127 7.59 -7.74 14.57
N LYS A 128 8.81 -7.84 14.05
CA LYS A 128 10.05 -7.60 14.82
C LYS A 128 10.24 -6.12 15.15
N VAL A 129 10.01 -5.23 14.18
CA VAL A 129 10.13 -3.77 14.36
C VAL A 129 9.16 -3.26 15.43
N TYR A 130 7.88 -3.67 15.35
CA TYR A 130 6.83 -3.28 16.30
C TYR A 130 6.91 -4.06 17.62
N GLY A 131 7.70 -5.13 17.71
CA GLY A 131 7.82 -5.95 18.91
C GLY A 131 6.55 -6.73 19.27
N GLY A 132 5.64 -6.96 18.32
CA GLY A 132 4.34 -7.57 18.61
C GLY A 132 3.33 -7.45 17.47
N ALA A 133 2.05 -7.29 17.83
CA ALA A 133 0.98 -7.06 16.88
C ALA A 133 1.14 -5.68 16.21
N TRP A 134 0.90 -5.64 14.91
CA TRP A 134 0.89 -4.42 14.10
C TRP A 134 -0.31 -4.47 13.15
N SER A 135 -0.73 -3.31 12.64
CA SER A 135 -1.81 -3.21 11.66
C SER A 135 -1.37 -2.40 10.45
N HIS A 136 -1.98 -2.64 9.29
CA HIS A 136 -1.72 -1.86 8.08
C HIS A 136 -2.03 -0.37 8.30
N SER A 137 -3.11 -0.05 9.05
CA SER A 137 -3.43 1.34 9.40
C SER A 137 -2.32 2.01 10.21
N GLN A 138 -1.75 1.32 11.20
CA GLN A 138 -0.62 1.86 11.98
C GLN A 138 0.62 2.05 11.11
N LEU A 139 0.94 1.07 10.26
CA LEU A 139 2.07 1.16 9.34
C LEU A 139 1.95 2.38 8.42
N HIS A 140 0.77 2.62 7.85
CA HIS A 140 0.55 3.77 6.97
C HIS A 140 0.78 5.09 7.71
N LYS A 141 0.26 5.21 8.93
CA LYS A 141 0.47 6.41 9.78
C LYS A 141 1.94 6.64 10.06
N ASP A 142 2.67 5.60 10.48
CA ASP A 142 4.09 5.73 10.83
C ASP A 142 4.93 6.10 9.59
N ILE A 143 4.64 5.52 8.42
CA ILE A 143 5.32 5.86 7.16
C ILE A 143 5.13 7.35 6.83
N VAL A 144 3.89 7.85 6.90
CA VAL A 144 3.57 9.26 6.61
C VAL A 144 4.25 10.19 7.61
N GLN A 145 4.30 9.83 8.90
CA GLN A 145 5.00 10.61 9.91
C GLN A 145 6.52 10.66 9.68
N ILE A 146 7.14 9.54 9.30
CA ILE A 146 8.57 9.50 8.95
C ILE A 146 8.86 10.41 7.76
N TYR A 147 8.00 10.35 6.73
CA TYR A 147 8.10 11.23 5.57
C TYR A 147 7.95 12.71 5.95
N ASN A 148 6.90 13.06 6.68
CA ASN A 148 6.61 14.45 7.09
C ASN A 148 7.68 15.02 8.03
N ALA A 149 8.38 14.18 8.79
CA ALA A 149 9.52 14.58 9.60
C ALA A 149 10.77 14.96 8.77
N GLY A 150 10.74 14.74 7.44
CA GLY A 150 11.83 15.06 6.52
C GLY A 150 13.10 14.26 6.79
N LYS A 151 12.99 13.11 7.49
CA LYS A 151 14.14 12.30 7.91
C LYS A 151 14.65 11.39 6.80
N LEU A 152 13.78 11.00 5.87
CA LEU A 152 14.09 10.19 4.70
C LEU A 152 13.45 10.83 3.47
N ASP A 153 14.21 10.86 2.38
CA ASP A 153 13.78 11.35 1.08
C ASP A 153 13.43 10.16 0.18
N PHE A 154 12.16 9.76 0.22
CA PHE A 154 11.61 8.62 -0.51
C PHE A 154 10.16 8.89 -0.91
N ASP A 155 9.71 8.29 -2.01
CA ASP A 155 8.34 8.39 -2.54
C ASP A 155 7.53 7.10 -2.32
N GLY A 156 8.16 6.06 -1.76
CA GLY A 156 7.51 4.78 -1.53
C GLY A 156 8.46 3.62 -1.30
N PHE A 157 7.90 2.40 -1.38
CA PHE A 157 8.64 1.15 -1.29
C PHE A 157 8.43 0.31 -2.54
N TYR A 158 9.48 -0.40 -2.94
CA TYR A 158 9.40 -1.51 -3.88
C TYR A 158 9.55 -2.83 -3.13
N ARG A 159 8.75 -3.84 -3.44
CA ARG A 159 8.80 -5.18 -2.85
C ARG A 159 9.27 -6.21 -3.88
N PRO A 160 10.57 -6.53 -3.96
CA PRO A 160 11.12 -7.40 -5.00
C PRO A 160 10.52 -8.81 -5.05
N ARG A 161 10.06 -9.33 -3.91
CA ARG A 161 9.52 -10.70 -3.82
C ARG A 161 8.16 -10.84 -4.50
N THR A 162 7.35 -9.78 -4.49
CA THR A 162 5.98 -9.77 -5.00
C THR A 162 5.80 -8.79 -6.16
N ASN A 163 6.84 -8.05 -6.52
CA ASN A 163 6.81 -7.03 -7.56
C ASN A 163 5.75 -5.93 -7.31
N GLU A 164 5.53 -5.61 -6.03
CA GLU A 164 4.55 -4.61 -5.61
C GLU A 164 5.22 -3.29 -5.26
N TYR A 165 4.47 -2.21 -5.43
CA TYR A 165 4.89 -0.84 -5.20
C TYR A 165 3.97 -0.22 -4.16
N PHE A 166 4.51 0.30 -3.07
CA PHE A 166 3.75 1.13 -2.13
C PHE A 166 4.13 2.59 -2.33
N ILE A 167 3.21 3.42 -2.76
CA ILE A 167 3.47 4.84 -3.05
C ILE A 167 2.80 5.70 -1.99
N ILE A 168 3.54 6.66 -1.44
CA ILE A 168 3.02 7.69 -0.54
C ILE A 168 2.68 8.95 -1.34
N ASN A 169 1.87 9.86 -0.79
CA ASN A 169 1.41 11.10 -1.44
C ASN A 169 1.09 10.90 -2.93
N VAL A 170 0.22 9.93 -3.19
CA VAL A 170 -0.14 9.46 -4.53
C VAL A 170 -0.56 10.60 -5.46
N GLU A 171 -1.24 11.61 -4.93
CA GLU A 171 -1.64 12.80 -5.68
C GLU A 171 -0.46 13.62 -6.23
N GLU A 172 0.70 13.58 -5.58
CA GLU A 172 1.93 14.25 -5.99
C GLU A 172 2.80 13.33 -6.87
N ASN A 173 2.76 12.03 -6.60
CA ASN A 173 3.67 11.05 -7.20
C ASN A 173 3.11 10.37 -8.46
N LEU A 174 1.79 10.20 -8.55
CA LEU A 174 1.13 9.47 -9.60
C LEU A 174 0.12 10.33 -10.36
N GLU A 175 -0.03 10.02 -11.64
CA GLU A 175 -1.12 10.49 -12.49
C GLU A 175 -2.04 9.31 -12.79
N PHE A 176 -3.32 9.42 -12.41
CA PHE A 176 -4.34 8.44 -12.79
C PHE A 176 -4.81 8.72 -14.20
N ILE A 177 -4.57 7.76 -15.09
CA ILE A 177 -4.83 7.86 -16.54
C ILE A 177 -6.01 6.99 -16.99
N GLY A 178 -6.60 6.24 -16.07
CA GLY A 178 -7.80 5.45 -16.32
C GLY A 178 -8.35 4.81 -15.06
N GLU A 179 -9.64 4.53 -15.09
CA GLU A 179 -10.35 3.75 -14.10
C GLU A 179 -11.30 2.78 -14.82
N GLN A 180 -11.43 1.58 -14.28
CA GLN A 180 -12.35 0.57 -14.80
C GLN A 180 -13.18 0.03 -13.63
N CYS A 181 -14.47 0.33 -13.65
CA CYS A 181 -15.43 -0.33 -12.79
C CYS A 181 -15.59 -1.79 -13.22
N ILE A 182 -15.43 -2.70 -12.26
CA ILE A 182 -15.63 -4.12 -12.47
C ILE A 182 -17.10 -4.41 -12.16
N LYS A 183 -17.86 -4.81 -13.18
CA LYS A 183 -19.23 -5.27 -13.01
C LYS A 183 -19.22 -6.78 -13.15
N ASP A 184 -19.81 -7.45 -12.17
CA ASP A 184 -20.08 -8.90 -12.23
C ASP A 184 -20.99 -9.24 -13.43
#